data_AF-A0A314XQN8-F1
#
_entry.id   AF-A0A314XQN8-F1
#
_cell.length_a   1.000
_cell.length_b   1.000
_cell.length_c   1.000
_cell.angle_alpha   90.00
_cell.angle_beta   90.00
_cell.angle_gamma   90.00
#
_symmetry.space_group_name_H-M   'P 1'
#
loop_
_entity.id
_entity.type
_entity.pdbx_description
1 polymer ?
#
loop_
_entity_poly.entity_id
_entity_poly.type
_entity_poly.pdbx_seq_one_letter_code
_entity_poly.pdbx_strand_id
1 'polypeptide(L)'
;MAFRSLHQIRALHRTAQISESSHLLGSARSYASGISTVPELYCRNKGHGALPWTHGSSITLRSAMAVELPIFLNYTRLLSTQVKAPAQARQMGALKVAMLSPGFIYEPYTPREKISFLKRWFTRSGWRRTKEDIVLELKSAYAITKLRKKGYSKNLFYKEAIQLYKEINTLMANGDKNSLRKAVTEKMFSELKNEIKQRDSIWNKVYWEMVEPVVKIRTLRARLIGVDRNDLEKVFIQLTLEFLTKQKFEAYDSNGSIVSGDKSKEVLVRDIWVFEKSLFHDKAFWRLCGRISL
;
A
#
# COMPACT_ATOMS: atom_id res chain seq x y z
N MET A 1 7.64 19.45 19.17
CA MET A 1 8.38 18.18 19.24
C MET A 1 8.75 17.75 17.84
N ALA A 2 9.99 18.07 17.46
CA ALA A 2 10.56 17.93 16.13
C ALA A 2 11.47 16.69 16.04
N PHE A 3 11.87 16.35 14.82
CA PHE A 3 12.87 15.35 14.41
C PHE A 3 12.44 13.88 14.28
N ARG A 4 11.72 13.54 13.19
CA ARG A 4 11.79 12.19 12.57
C ARG A 4 11.73 12.12 11.03
N SER A 5 11.57 13.21 10.28
CA SER A 5 11.34 13.12 8.82
C SER A 5 12.58 13.25 7.91
N LEU A 6 13.77 13.52 8.45
CA LEU A 6 14.97 13.77 7.62
C LEU A 6 15.66 12.51 7.07
N HIS A 7 15.29 11.30 7.50
CA HIS A 7 15.94 10.06 7.05
C HIS A 7 15.37 9.46 5.75
N GLN A 8 14.18 9.88 5.29
CA GLN A 8 13.63 9.38 4.02
C GLN A 8 14.22 10.08 2.79
N ILE A 9 14.75 11.30 2.94
CA ILE A 9 15.25 12.10 1.81
C ILE A 9 16.65 11.64 1.33
N ARG A 10 17.47 11.02 2.20
CA ARG A 10 18.80 10.51 1.81
C ARG A 10 18.78 9.26 0.93
N ALA A 11 17.67 8.53 0.86
CA ALA A 11 17.58 7.29 0.08
C ALA A 11 17.43 7.56 -1.44
N LEU A 12 16.91 8.71 -1.84
CA LEU A 12 16.64 9.03 -3.26
C LEU A 12 17.87 9.53 -4.04
N HIS A 13 18.96 9.90 -3.36
CA HIS A 13 20.15 10.44 -4.02
C HIS A 13 21.29 9.43 -4.28
N ARG A 14 21.15 8.15 -3.87
CA ARG A 14 22.25 7.18 -3.95
C ARG A 14 22.18 6.16 -5.09
N THR A 15 21.17 6.22 -5.95
CA THR A 15 21.00 5.25 -7.05
C THR A 15 21.42 5.78 -8.42
N ALA A 16 22.05 6.96 -8.51
CA ALA A 16 22.41 7.60 -9.78
C ALA A 16 23.92 7.62 -10.11
N GLN A 17 24.75 6.85 -9.42
CA GLN A 17 26.16 6.66 -9.79
C GLN A 17 26.58 5.20 -9.62
N ILE A 18 26.24 4.35 -10.59
CA ILE A 18 27.11 3.25 -11.02
C ILE A 18 26.95 3.13 -12.55
N SER A 19 27.79 3.89 -13.25
CA SER A 19 28.16 3.66 -14.64
C SER A 19 29.35 2.68 -14.63
N GLU A 20 29.28 1.70 -15.53
CA GLU A 20 30.34 0.92 -16.19
C GLU A 20 31.73 0.82 -15.53
N SER A 21 32.16 -0.42 -15.27
CA SER A 21 33.56 -0.80 -15.50
C SER A 21 33.64 -2.24 -15.98
N SER A 22 34.34 -2.41 -17.10
CA SER A 22 34.75 -3.66 -17.71
C SER A 22 36.22 -3.87 -17.36
N HIS A 23 36.59 -4.99 -16.72
CA HIS A 23 37.96 -5.49 -16.76
C HIS A 23 38.00 -7.02 -16.67
N LEU A 24 38.80 -7.57 -17.58
CA LEU A 24 39.24 -8.95 -17.72
C LEU A 24 40.36 -9.31 -16.73
N LEU A 25 40.52 -10.62 -16.51
CA LEU A 25 41.73 -11.36 -16.11
C LEU A 25 42.34 -11.14 -14.71
N GLY A 26 42.61 -12.25 -14.01
CA GLY A 26 43.55 -12.28 -12.88
C GLY A 26 43.48 -13.54 -12.02
N SER A 27 44.15 -14.61 -12.46
CA SER A 27 44.40 -15.84 -11.69
C SER A 27 45.49 -15.62 -10.63
N ALA A 28 45.34 -16.18 -9.42
CA ALA A 28 46.45 -16.77 -8.65
C ALA A 28 45.95 -17.68 -7.50
N ARG A 29 46.35 -18.95 -7.53
CA ARG A 29 46.40 -19.88 -6.39
C ARG A 29 47.69 -19.63 -5.58
N SER A 30 47.67 -19.84 -4.27
CA SER A 30 48.83 -20.27 -3.46
C SER A 30 48.37 -20.83 -2.10
N TYR A 31 49.05 -21.86 -1.62
CA TYR A 31 48.75 -22.72 -0.46
C TYR A 31 49.67 -22.44 0.75
N ALA A 32 49.30 -23.04 1.90
CA ALA A 32 50.10 -23.45 3.07
C ALA A 32 50.38 -22.37 4.14
N SER A 33 50.59 -22.62 5.44
CA SER A 33 50.37 -23.69 6.44
C SER A 33 51.05 -23.18 7.73
N GLY A 34 50.58 -23.50 8.96
CA GLY A 34 51.44 -23.32 10.16
C GLY A 34 50.72 -23.22 11.50
N ILE A 35 51.22 -23.96 12.48
CA ILE A 35 50.61 -24.34 13.78
C ILE A 35 51.32 -23.62 14.96
N SER A 36 50.57 -23.38 16.06
CA SER A 36 50.96 -23.33 17.50
C SER A 36 52.03 -22.35 18.02
N THR A 37 51.71 -21.59 19.08
CA THR A 37 52.25 -21.76 20.46
C THR A 37 51.72 -20.70 21.46
N VAL A 38 51.48 -21.14 22.70
CA VAL A 38 51.15 -20.39 23.94
C VAL A 38 52.40 -20.39 24.85
N PRO A 39 52.68 -19.39 25.72
CA PRO A 39 52.45 -19.47 27.19
C PRO A 39 51.91 -18.14 27.81
N GLU A 40 50.95 -18.16 28.77
CA GLU A 40 51.09 -18.08 30.27
C GLU A 40 51.70 -16.76 30.79
N LEU A 41 51.28 -16.06 31.86
CA LEU A 41 50.67 -16.38 33.16
C LEU A 41 50.19 -15.07 33.85
N TYR A 42 49.07 -15.08 34.60
CA TYR A 42 49.05 -14.79 36.05
C TYR A 42 47.68 -15.07 36.70
N CYS A 43 47.70 -15.77 37.83
CA CYS A 43 46.57 -16.30 38.62
C CYS A 43 45.97 -15.28 39.60
N ARG A 44 44.73 -15.53 40.11
CA ARG A 44 44.44 -15.79 41.56
C ARG A 44 42.96 -16.18 41.87
N ASN A 45 42.78 -17.47 42.20
CA ASN A 45 41.97 -18.18 43.24
C ASN A 45 40.50 -17.80 43.61
N LYS A 46 39.54 -18.74 43.44
CA LYS A 46 38.89 -19.73 44.39
C LYS A 46 37.86 -19.08 45.35
N GLY A 47 36.64 -19.58 45.64
CA GLY A 47 35.92 -20.88 45.61
C GLY A 47 35.06 -20.92 46.90
N HIS A 48 33.77 -21.27 46.97
CA HIS A 48 33.13 -22.61 47.09
C HIS A 48 31.63 -22.39 47.44
N GLY A 49 30.62 -23.05 46.83
CA GLY A 49 29.93 -24.29 47.27
C GLY A 49 28.60 -23.96 48.02
N ALA A 50 27.48 -24.67 48.03
CA ALA A 50 26.88 -25.84 47.36
C ALA A 50 25.35 -25.86 47.75
N LEU A 51 24.47 -26.52 46.99
CA LEU A 51 23.05 -26.80 47.33
C LEU A 51 22.91 -28.09 48.17
N PRO A 52 21.75 -28.35 48.85
CA PRO A 52 20.90 -29.46 48.39
C PRO A 52 19.37 -29.37 48.67
N TRP A 53 18.63 -30.26 47.99
CA TRP A 53 17.18 -30.57 48.00
C TRP A 53 16.63 -31.28 49.26
N THR A 54 15.30 -31.23 49.49
CA THR A 54 14.30 -32.36 49.66
C THR A 54 12.94 -31.83 50.18
N HIS A 55 11.79 -32.03 49.51
CA HIS A 55 10.75 -33.10 49.60
C HIS A 55 9.72 -33.03 50.78
N GLY A 56 8.49 -32.58 50.46
CA GLY A 56 7.19 -33.19 50.78
C GLY A 56 6.60 -33.17 52.20
N SER A 57 5.40 -32.60 52.36
CA SER A 57 4.26 -33.19 53.11
C SER A 57 2.98 -32.35 52.98
N SER A 58 1.84 -33.01 52.75
CA SER A 58 0.49 -32.45 52.86
C SER A 58 0.06 -32.35 54.34
N ILE A 59 -0.81 -31.39 54.67
CA ILE A 59 -1.80 -31.50 55.75
C ILE A 59 -2.93 -30.49 55.48
N THR A 60 -4.15 -31.02 55.50
CA THR A 60 -5.45 -30.37 55.47
C THR A 60 -5.78 -29.72 56.82
N LEU A 61 -6.59 -28.64 56.84
CA LEU A 61 -7.85 -28.53 57.61
C LEU A 61 -8.42 -27.08 57.66
N ARG A 62 -9.68 -26.98 57.22
CA ARG A 62 -10.84 -26.22 57.75
C ARG A 62 -10.82 -24.69 57.88
N SER A 63 -11.61 -24.08 56.99
CA SER A 63 -12.78 -23.22 57.23
C SER A 63 -12.93 -22.52 58.59
N ALA A 64 -12.96 -21.19 58.57
CA ALA A 64 -13.79 -20.38 59.46
C ALA A 64 -14.23 -19.10 58.72
N MET A 65 -15.51 -18.79 58.88
CA MET A 65 -16.22 -17.68 58.26
C MET A 65 -15.72 -16.31 58.75
N ALA A 66 -15.91 -15.28 57.92
CA ALA A 66 -16.90 -14.23 58.20
C ALA A 66 -16.52 -12.87 57.61
N VAL A 67 -17.58 -12.10 57.36
CA VAL A 67 -17.67 -10.65 57.21
C VAL A 67 -17.51 -10.12 55.79
N GLU A 68 -18.65 -10.12 55.11
CA GLU A 68 -19.00 -9.15 54.09
C GLU A 68 -18.74 -7.73 54.59
N LEU A 69 -18.04 -6.92 53.80
CA LEU A 69 -18.09 -5.47 53.89
C LEU A 69 -18.34 -4.87 52.51
N PRO A 70 -19.12 -3.78 52.45
CA PRO A 70 -20.13 -3.60 51.43
C PRO A 70 -19.59 -2.89 50.20
N ILE A 71 -20.24 -3.21 49.09
CA ILE A 71 -20.20 -2.51 47.81
C ILE A 71 -20.44 -1.01 48.07
N PHE A 72 -19.37 -0.22 48.10
CA PHE A 72 -19.49 1.24 47.98
C PHE A 72 -19.80 1.57 46.52
N LEU A 73 -21.10 1.55 46.25
CA LEU A 73 -21.77 2.19 45.13
C LEU A 73 -21.38 3.68 45.11
N ASN A 74 -20.33 4.02 44.38
CA ASN A 74 -20.21 5.36 43.83
C ASN A 74 -21.23 5.48 42.70
N TYR A 75 -22.45 5.84 43.07
CA TYR A 75 -23.45 6.44 42.19
C TYR A 75 -22.93 7.82 41.74
N THR A 76 -21.99 7.83 40.79
CA THR A 76 -21.81 9.01 39.93
C THR A 76 -22.92 8.92 38.89
N ARG A 77 -24.02 9.59 39.25
CA ARG A 77 -25.22 9.87 38.45
C ARG A 77 -24.84 10.29 37.01
N LEU A 78 -24.74 9.32 36.10
CA LEU A 78 -24.83 9.56 34.66
C LEU A 78 -26.31 9.77 34.32
N LEU A 79 -26.81 10.98 34.60
CA LEU A 79 -28.00 11.46 33.91
C LEU A 79 -27.59 11.64 32.45
N SER A 80 -27.81 10.61 31.63
CA SER A 80 -27.94 10.79 30.20
C SER A 80 -29.17 11.65 29.98
N THR A 81 -29.00 12.97 30.00
CA THR A 81 -29.93 13.84 29.31
C THR A 81 -29.90 13.38 27.86
N GLN A 82 -30.96 12.70 27.42
CA GLN A 82 -31.21 12.55 26.01
C GLN A 82 -31.41 13.96 25.47
N VAL A 83 -30.31 14.59 25.05
CA VAL A 83 -30.36 15.77 24.22
C VAL A 83 -31.00 15.30 22.92
N LYS A 84 -32.33 15.48 22.83
CA LYS A 84 -33.06 15.33 21.58
C LYS A 84 -32.31 16.18 20.57
N ALA A 85 -31.66 15.52 19.61
CA ALA A 85 -31.05 16.20 18.48
C ALA A 85 -32.06 17.23 17.91
N PRO A 86 -31.61 18.45 17.55
CA PRO A 86 -32.49 19.52 17.09
C PRO A 86 -33.36 19.02 15.93
N ALA A 87 -34.58 19.53 15.81
CA ALA A 87 -35.56 19.04 14.83
C ALA A 87 -35.02 19.02 13.37
N GLN A 88 -34.09 19.93 13.04
CA GLN A 88 -33.36 19.93 11.77
C GLN A 88 -32.51 18.68 11.52
N ALA A 89 -31.89 18.10 12.57
CA ALA A 89 -31.13 16.86 12.45
C ALA A 89 -32.02 15.62 12.28
N ARG A 90 -33.29 15.67 12.73
CA ARG A 90 -34.26 14.59 12.48
C ARG A 90 -34.79 14.58 11.06
N GLN A 91 -34.93 15.75 10.43
CA GLN A 91 -35.33 15.86 9.02
C GLN A 91 -34.23 15.37 8.06
N MET A 92 -32.97 15.27 8.49
CA MET A 92 -31.90 14.64 7.71
C MET A 92 -32.01 13.10 7.62
N GLY A 93 -32.87 12.46 8.41
CA GLY A 93 -33.05 10.99 8.38
C GLY A 93 -33.60 10.44 7.05
N ALA A 94 -34.22 11.29 6.22
CA ALA A 94 -34.71 10.93 4.89
C ALA A 94 -33.68 11.19 3.77
N LEU A 95 -32.50 11.74 4.07
CA LEU A 95 -31.45 11.96 3.08
C LEU A 95 -30.83 10.60 2.71
N LYS A 96 -31.26 10.03 1.58
CA LYS A 96 -30.66 8.81 1.02
C LYS A 96 -29.26 9.13 0.51
N VAL A 97 -28.24 8.88 1.33
CA VAL A 97 -26.83 9.03 0.94
C VAL A 97 -26.47 7.89 -0.01
N ALA A 98 -26.08 8.25 -1.25
CA ALA A 98 -25.58 7.28 -2.22
C ALA A 98 -24.05 7.17 -2.09
N MET A 99 -23.57 5.96 -1.83
CA MET A 99 -22.13 5.70 -1.81
C MET A 99 -21.59 5.74 -3.26
N LEU A 100 -20.64 6.65 -3.51
CA LEU A 100 -19.98 6.77 -4.81
C LEU A 100 -18.71 5.94 -4.90
N SER A 101 -18.00 5.71 -3.80
CA SER A 101 -16.76 4.95 -3.76
C SER A 101 -16.56 4.31 -2.38
N PRO A 102 -16.00 3.08 -2.29
CA PRO A 102 -15.56 2.47 -1.05
C PRO A 102 -14.49 3.27 -0.29
N GLY A 103 -13.67 4.05 -0.99
CA GLY A 103 -12.61 4.86 -0.37
C GLY A 103 -11.37 4.08 0.08
N PHE A 104 -11.17 2.84 -0.38
CA PHE A 104 -9.93 2.09 -0.15
C PHE A 104 -9.67 1.08 -1.27
N ILE A 105 -8.40 0.68 -1.43
CA ILE A 105 -8.02 -0.39 -2.36
C ILE A 105 -8.22 -1.75 -1.68
N TYR A 106 -9.03 -2.61 -2.27
CA TYR A 106 -9.25 -3.97 -1.78
C TYR A 106 -8.15 -4.92 -2.26
N GLU A 107 -7.49 -5.60 -1.32
CA GLU A 107 -6.35 -6.51 -1.59
C GLU A 107 -5.31 -5.90 -2.56
N PRO A 108 -4.56 -4.85 -2.14
CA PRO A 108 -3.61 -4.15 -3.01
C PRO A 108 -2.62 -5.11 -3.65
N TYR A 109 -2.25 -4.83 -4.90
CA TYR A 109 -1.30 -5.65 -5.62
C TYR A 109 0.08 -5.52 -4.99
N THR A 110 0.66 -6.66 -4.64
CA THR A 110 2.05 -6.78 -4.23
C THR A 110 2.77 -7.72 -5.20
N PRO A 111 3.93 -7.33 -5.76
CA PRO A 111 4.77 -8.24 -6.52
C PRO A 111 5.07 -9.48 -5.66
N ARG A 112 4.73 -10.67 -6.17
CA ARG A 112 5.03 -11.92 -5.48
C ARG A 112 6.39 -12.43 -5.89
N GLU A 113 7.15 -12.91 -4.90
CA GLU A 113 8.41 -13.60 -5.14
C GLU A 113 8.18 -14.86 -5.97
N LYS A 114 9.10 -15.12 -6.91
CA LYS A 114 9.07 -16.33 -7.71
C LYS A 114 9.45 -17.52 -6.82
N ILE A 115 8.61 -18.53 -6.80
CA ILE A 115 8.88 -19.79 -6.10
C ILE A 115 9.46 -20.76 -7.12
N SER A 116 10.59 -21.41 -6.79
CA SER A 116 11.14 -22.49 -7.59
C SER A 116 10.12 -23.63 -7.74
N PHE A 117 10.07 -24.25 -8.92
CA PHE A 117 9.17 -25.36 -9.22
C PHE A 117 9.25 -26.48 -8.17
N LEU A 118 10.48 -26.85 -7.77
CA LEU A 118 10.68 -27.90 -6.77
C LEU A 118 10.07 -27.52 -5.41
N LYS A 119 10.29 -26.29 -4.94
CA LYS A 119 9.71 -25.81 -3.68
C LYS A 119 8.18 -25.76 -3.74
N ARG A 120 7.62 -25.49 -4.93
CA ARG A 120 6.16 -25.44 -5.14
C ARG A 120 5.51 -26.81 -4.97
N TRP A 121 6.16 -27.87 -5.47
CA TRP A 121 5.62 -29.23 -5.51
C TRP A 121 6.06 -30.12 -4.34
N PHE A 122 7.24 -29.90 -3.76
CA PHE A 122 7.81 -30.82 -2.76
C PHE A 122 7.78 -30.29 -1.33
N THR A 123 7.30 -29.06 -1.10
CA THR A 123 7.22 -28.50 0.27
C THR A 123 5.78 -28.13 0.65
N ARG A 124 5.37 -28.45 1.88
CA ARG A 124 4.04 -28.06 2.43
C ARG A 124 3.79 -26.56 2.34
N SER A 125 4.82 -25.74 2.56
CA SER A 125 4.73 -24.28 2.40
C SER A 125 4.48 -23.87 0.94
N GLY A 126 5.05 -24.60 -0.03
CA GLY A 126 4.83 -24.38 -1.46
C GLY A 126 3.41 -24.69 -1.88
N TRP A 127 2.82 -25.75 -1.36
CA TRP A 127 1.42 -26.12 -1.61
C TRP A 127 0.46 -25.05 -1.08
N ARG A 128 0.69 -24.59 0.15
CA ARG A 128 -0.08 -23.49 0.75
C ARG A 128 -0.02 -22.23 -0.12
N ARG A 129 1.18 -21.84 -0.57
CA ARG A 129 1.37 -20.67 -1.45
C ARG A 129 0.69 -20.85 -2.81
N THR A 130 0.77 -22.03 -3.40
CA THR A 130 0.14 -22.34 -4.68
C THR A 130 -1.38 -22.28 -4.59
N LYS A 131 -1.96 -22.82 -3.50
CA LYS A 131 -3.39 -22.67 -3.20
C LYS A 131 -3.78 -21.19 -3.13
N GLU A 132 -3.01 -20.39 -2.40
CA GLU A 132 -3.25 -18.94 -2.29
C GLU A 132 -3.16 -18.24 -3.65
N ASP A 133 -2.16 -18.55 -4.48
CA ASP A 133 -2.01 -18.01 -5.84
C ASP A 133 -3.24 -18.34 -6.71
N ILE A 134 -3.65 -19.61 -6.73
CA ILE A 134 -4.84 -20.06 -7.48
C ILE A 134 -6.09 -19.33 -7.00
N VAL A 135 -6.30 -19.23 -5.68
CA VAL A 135 -7.46 -18.51 -5.12
C VAL A 135 -7.47 -17.04 -5.57
N LEU A 136 -6.31 -16.39 -5.61
CA LEU A 136 -6.22 -14.99 -6.02
C LEU A 136 -6.49 -14.79 -7.52
N GLU A 137 -6.04 -15.71 -8.36
CA GLU A 137 -6.34 -15.71 -9.80
C GLU A 137 -7.81 -16.01 -10.05
N LEU A 138 -8.42 -16.94 -9.30
CA LEU A 138 -9.85 -17.23 -9.38
C LEU A 138 -10.70 -16.01 -8.99
N LYS A 139 -10.32 -15.29 -7.92
CA LYS A 139 -10.97 -14.02 -7.56
C LYS A 139 -10.89 -12.99 -8.69
N SER A 140 -9.73 -12.87 -9.34
CA SER A 140 -9.53 -11.97 -10.48
C SER A 140 -10.40 -12.38 -11.67
N ALA A 141 -10.40 -13.67 -12.00
CA ALA A 141 -11.20 -14.22 -13.09
C ALA A 141 -12.70 -13.99 -12.85
N TYR A 142 -13.18 -14.25 -11.63
CA TYR A 142 -14.57 -14.00 -11.24
C TYR A 142 -14.97 -12.52 -11.36
N ALA A 143 -14.11 -11.60 -10.95
CA ALA A 143 -14.35 -10.16 -11.12
C ALA A 143 -14.45 -9.79 -12.61
N ILE A 144 -13.55 -10.32 -13.45
CA ILE A 144 -13.54 -10.07 -14.90
C ILE A 144 -14.77 -10.68 -15.59
N THR A 145 -15.19 -11.89 -15.23
CA THR A 145 -16.40 -12.51 -15.82
C THR A 145 -17.64 -11.72 -15.48
N LYS A 146 -17.78 -11.28 -14.23
CA LYS A 146 -18.90 -10.40 -13.81
C LYS A 146 -18.87 -9.06 -14.54
N LEU A 147 -17.68 -8.50 -14.77
CA LEU A 147 -17.50 -7.27 -15.54
C LEU A 147 -17.87 -7.45 -17.03
N ARG A 148 -17.48 -8.58 -17.64
CA ARG A 148 -17.81 -8.92 -19.04
C ARG A 148 -19.31 -9.05 -19.26
N LYS A 149 -20.06 -9.59 -18.29
CA LYS A 149 -21.53 -9.64 -18.35
C LYS A 149 -22.18 -8.25 -18.46
N LYS A 150 -21.48 -7.19 -18.04
CA LYS A 150 -21.92 -5.79 -18.14
C LYS A 150 -21.33 -5.06 -19.36
N GLY A 151 -20.81 -5.78 -20.36
CA GLY A 151 -20.35 -5.19 -21.63
C GLY A 151 -18.88 -4.75 -21.68
N TYR A 152 -18.05 -5.21 -20.74
CA TYR A 152 -16.63 -4.85 -20.73
C TYR A 152 -15.81 -5.54 -21.83
N SER A 153 -15.03 -4.72 -22.54
CA SER A 153 -13.96 -5.15 -23.44
C SER A 153 -12.62 -4.61 -22.96
N LYS A 154 -11.60 -5.50 -22.93
CA LYS A 154 -10.25 -5.17 -22.47
C LYS A 154 -9.60 -4.06 -23.32
N ASN A 155 -9.77 -4.12 -24.64
CA ASN A 155 -9.12 -3.18 -25.55
C ASN A 155 -9.73 -1.77 -25.45
N LEU A 156 -11.07 -1.68 -25.33
CA LEU A 156 -11.77 -0.42 -25.12
C LEU A 156 -11.34 0.21 -23.79
N PHE A 157 -11.31 -0.60 -22.73
CA PHE A 157 -10.88 -0.13 -21.42
C PHE A 157 -9.41 0.34 -21.42
N TYR A 158 -8.52 -0.33 -22.15
CA TYR A 158 -7.12 0.12 -22.22
C TYR A 158 -6.99 1.50 -22.88
N LYS A 159 -7.76 1.78 -23.94
CA LYS A 159 -7.82 3.11 -24.54
C LYS A 159 -8.34 4.16 -23.55
N GLU A 160 -9.45 3.85 -22.87
CA GLU A 160 -10.04 4.72 -21.85
C GLU A 160 -9.07 4.98 -20.68
N ALA A 161 -8.39 3.94 -20.20
CA ALA A 161 -7.43 4.04 -19.11
C ALA A 161 -6.20 4.88 -19.46
N ILE A 162 -5.70 4.77 -20.70
CA ILE A 162 -4.60 5.62 -21.20
C ILE A 162 -5.06 7.08 -21.29
N GLN A 163 -6.27 7.32 -21.77
CA GLN A 163 -6.85 8.67 -21.84
C GLN A 163 -6.99 9.29 -20.44
N LEU A 164 -7.57 8.54 -19.48
CA LEU A 164 -7.67 8.98 -18.09
C LEU A 164 -6.30 9.21 -17.45
N TYR A 165 -5.32 8.35 -17.74
CA TYR A 165 -3.94 8.52 -17.27
C TYR A 165 -3.33 9.84 -17.77
N LYS A 166 -3.47 10.14 -19.06
CA LYS A 166 -3.01 11.39 -19.66
C LYS A 166 -3.73 12.60 -19.09
N GLU A 167 -5.06 12.53 -18.97
CA GLU A 167 -5.88 13.59 -18.42
C GLU A 167 -5.49 13.91 -16.97
N ILE A 168 -5.42 12.91 -16.10
CA ILE A 168 -5.11 13.08 -14.68
C ILE A 168 -3.72 13.67 -14.48
N ASN A 169 -2.70 13.17 -15.19
CA ASN A 169 -1.35 13.69 -15.07
C ASN A 169 -1.22 15.12 -15.61
N THR A 170 -1.93 15.45 -16.69
CA THR A 170 -1.99 16.83 -17.21
C THR A 170 -2.67 17.77 -16.20
N LEU A 171 -3.78 17.34 -15.60
CA LEU A 171 -4.48 18.11 -14.55
C LEU A 171 -3.62 18.28 -13.29
N MET A 172 -2.81 17.27 -12.94
CA MET A 172 -1.86 17.36 -11.84
C MET A 172 -0.71 18.34 -12.12
N ALA A 173 -0.20 18.36 -13.36
CA ALA A 173 0.83 19.29 -13.79
C ALA A 173 0.31 20.74 -13.81
N ASN A 174 -0.92 20.96 -14.29
CA ASN A 174 -1.58 22.27 -14.30
C ASN A 174 -2.05 22.73 -12.91
N GLY A 175 -2.37 21.81 -12.00
CA GLY A 175 -2.93 22.12 -10.69
C GLY A 175 -4.45 22.32 -10.65
N ASP A 176 -5.18 21.87 -11.69
CA ASP A 176 -6.62 22.05 -11.86
C ASP A 176 -7.46 21.14 -10.96
N LYS A 177 -7.64 21.55 -9.70
CA LYS A 177 -8.32 20.78 -8.64
C LYS A 177 -9.78 20.44 -8.97
N ASN A 178 -10.51 21.33 -9.66
CA ASN A 178 -11.95 21.15 -9.91
C ASN A 178 -12.23 20.05 -10.93
N SER A 179 -11.48 20.03 -12.03
CA SER A 179 -11.57 18.99 -13.05
C SER A 179 -11.04 17.66 -12.53
N LEU A 180 -9.93 17.71 -11.77
CA LEU A 180 -9.33 16.52 -11.17
C LEU A 180 -10.31 15.75 -10.28
N ARG A 181 -11.14 16.46 -9.50
CA ARG A 181 -12.15 15.84 -8.62
C ARG A 181 -13.13 14.93 -9.35
N LYS A 182 -13.41 15.19 -10.64
CA LYS A 182 -14.32 14.35 -11.43
C LYS A 182 -13.66 13.05 -11.87
N ALA A 183 -12.38 13.08 -12.24
CA ALA A 183 -11.64 11.93 -12.76
C ALA A 183 -11.17 10.93 -11.67
N VAL A 184 -11.17 11.34 -10.40
CA VAL A 184 -10.63 10.55 -9.29
C VAL A 184 -11.67 10.30 -8.19
N THR A 185 -11.41 9.31 -7.33
CA THR A 185 -12.22 9.04 -6.14
C THR A 185 -11.94 10.06 -5.03
N GLU A 186 -12.84 10.18 -4.06
CA GLU A 186 -12.77 11.19 -2.98
C GLU A 186 -11.48 11.10 -2.14
N LYS A 187 -11.05 9.86 -1.83
CA LYS A 187 -9.81 9.63 -1.10
C LYS A 187 -8.59 10.01 -1.95
N MET A 188 -8.51 9.51 -3.18
CA MET A 188 -7.40 9.83 -4.08
C MET A 188 -7.32 11.33 -4.37
N PHE A 189 -8.46 12.01 -4.51
CA PHE A 189 -8.51 13.46 -4.66
C PHE A 189 -7.82 14.18 -3.51
N SER A 190 -8.06 13.72 -2.28
CA SER A 190 -7.46 14.34 -1.08
C SER A 190 -5.94 14.12 -1.06
N GLU A 191 -5.48 12.95 -1.45
CA GLU A 191 -4.05 12.62 -1.58
C GLU A 191 -3.38 13.49 -2.67
N LEU A 192 -3.92 13.50 -3.89
CA LEU A 192 -3.40 14.29 -5.01
C LEU A 192 -3.44 15.80 -4.72
N LYS A 193 -4.50 16.29 -4.07
CA LYS A 193 -4.59 17.69 -3.67
C LYS A 193 -3.48 18.09 -2.70
N ASN A 194 -3.09 17.19 -1.80
CA ASN A 194 -1.99 17.43 -0.88
C ASN A 194 -0.63 17.34 -1.61
N GLU A 195 -0.45 16.40 -2.53
CA GLU A 195 0.74 16.32 -3.39
C GLU A 195 0.91 17.62 -4.21
N ILE A 196 -0.16 18.12 -4.84
CA ILE A 196 -0.14 19.39 -5.59
C ILE A 196 0.24 20.56 -4.68
N LYS A 197 -0.33 20.65 -3.48
CA LYS A 197 0.02 21.73 -2.53
C LYS A 197 1.49 21.69 -2.10
N GLN A 198 2.01 20.49 -1.81
CA GLN A 198 3.42 20.32 -1.47
C GLN A 198 4.31 20.68 -2.65
N ARG A 199 3.93 20.25 -3.85
CA ARG A 199 4.63 20.57 -5.09
C ARG A 199 4.64 22.07 -5.37
N ASP A 200 3.51 22.74 -5.28
CA ASP A 200 3.36 24.18 -5.54
C ASP A 200 4.25 25.03 -4.61
N SER A 201 4.61 24.51 -3.43
CA SER A 201 5.55 25.17 -2.52
C SER A 201 7.03 25.10 -2.95
N ILE A 202 7.37 24.15 -3.83
CA ILE A 202 8.74 23.89 -4.30
C ILE A 202 8.89 24.29 -5.78
N TRP A 203 7.91 23.94 -6.62
CA TRP A 203 7.88 24.19 -8.05
C TRP A 203 6.59 24.91 -8.41
N ASN A 204 6.74 26.10 -8.99
CA ASN A 204 5.60 26.93 -9.39
C ASN A 204 4.92 26.38 -10.66
N LYS A 205 5.73 25.89 -11.61
CA LYS A 205 5.24 25.34 -12.87
C LYS A 205 5.84 23.99 -13.15
N VAL A 206 5.03 23.08 -13.66
CA VAL A 206 5.47 21.75 -14.08
C VAL A 206 5.00 21.49 -15.49
N TYR A 207 5.94 21.11 -16.33
CA TYR A 207 5.67 20.55 -17.65
C TYR A 207 5.70 19.03 -17.56
N TRP A 208 4.62 18.41 -18.02
CA TRP A 208 4.51 16.97 -18.14
C TRP A 208 3.92 16.62 -19.50
N GLU A 209 4.54 15.66 -20.17
CA GLU A 209 4.06 15.12 -21.42
C GLU A 209 4.29 13.60 -21.45
N MET A 210 3.27 12.85 -21.86
CA MET A 210 3.42 11.43 -22.18
C MET A 210 3.71 11.27 -23.67
N VAL A 211 4.78 10.57 -23.99
CA VAL A 211 5.13 10.21 -25.37
C VAL A 211 4.33 8.96 -25.78
N GLU A 212 3.61 9.07 -26.88
CA GLU A 212 2.84 7.98 -27.47
C GLU A 212 3.67 7.29 -28.58
N PRO A 213 3.57 5.95 -28.76
CA PRO A 213 2.68 4.99 -28.09
C PRO A 213 3.16 4.50 -26.72
N VAL A 214 2.22 4.01 -25.91
CA VAL A 214 2.52 3.37 -24.61
C VAL A 214 3.31 2.07 -24.85
N VAL A 215 4.45 1.93 -24.16
CA VAL A 215 5.34 0.76 -24.31
C VAL A 215 4.63 -0.51 -23.89
N LYS A 216 3.94 -0.50 -22.74
CA LYS A 216 3.20 -1.65 -22.24
C LYS A 216 2.08 -1.23 -21.29
N ILE A 217 0.93 -1.85 -21.45
CA ILE A 217 -0.17 -1.80 -20.49
C ILE A 217 -0.61 -3.22 -20.15
N ARG A 218 -0.72 -3.56 -18.87
CA ARG A 218 -1.22 -4.87 -18.43
C ARG A 218 -2.14 -4.76 -17.24
N THR A 219 -3.17 -5.60 -17.22
CA THR A 219 -4.00 -5.80 -16.03
C THR A 219 -3.30 -6.76 -15.10
N LEU A 220 -2.96 -6.29 -13.90
CA LEU A 220 -2.33 -7.09 -12.86
C LEU A 220 -3.36 -7.85 -12.04
N ARG A 221 -4.46 -7.17 -11.68
CA ARG A 221 -5.45 -7.71 -10.76
C ARG A 221 -6.82 -7.09 -11.00
N ALA A 222 -7.87 -7.89 -10.76
CA ALA A 222 -9.24 -7.43 -10.71
C ALA A 222 -9.87 -7.84 -9.37
N ARG A 223 -10.60 -6.93 -8.74
CA ARG A 223 -11.25 -7.18 -7.45
C ARG A 223 -12.66 -6.64 -7.43
N LEU A 224 -13.50 -7.32 -6.67
CA LEU A 224 -14.91 -7.07 -6.58
C LEU A 224 -15.26 -6.82 -5.11
N ILE A 225 -15.92 -5.70 -4.84
CA ILE A 225 -16.28 -5.25 -3.50
C ILE A 225 -17.80 -5.16 -3.45
N GLY A 226 -18.43 -6.04 -2.66
CA GLY A 226 -19.85 -5.93 -2.34
C GLY A 226 -20.07 -4.88 -1.25
N VAL A 227 -21.02 -3.98 -1.46
CA VAL A 227 -21.42 -2.99 -0.44
C VAL A 227 -22.37 -3.64 0.55
N ASP A 228 -23.31 -4.42 0.04
CA ASP A 228 -24.31 -5.13 0.82
C ASP A 228 -24.03 -6.64 0.72
N ARG A 229 -24.28 -7.35 1.81
CA ARG A 229 -24.20 -8.81 1.87
C ARG A 229 -25.42 -9.46 1.23
N ASN A 230 -26.56 -8.77 1.27
CA ASN A 230 -27.82 -9.27 0.76
C ASN A 230 -27.98 -8.98 -0.74
N ASP A 231 -27.48 -7.81 -1.20
CA ASP A 231 -27.55 -7.41 -2.61
C ASP A 231 -26.23 -7.67 -3.36
N LEU A 232 -26.14 -8.82 -4.03
CA LEU A 232 -24.97 -9.18 -4.85
C LEU A 232 -24.79 -8.29 -6.09
N GLU A 233 -25.75 -7.43 -6.41
CA GLU A 233 -25.67 -6.48 -7.53
C GLU A 233 -24.99 -5.17 -7.15
N LYS A 234 -25.09 -4.75 -5.87
CA LYS A 234 -24.48 -3.52 -5.34
C LYS A 234 -23.00 -3.70 -5.12
N VAL A 235 -22.27 -3.59 -6.22
CA VAL A 235 -20.87 -3.95 -6.29
C VAL A 235 -20.04 -2.86 -6.94
N PHE A 236 -18.88 -2.61 -6.35
CA PHE A 236 -17.78 -1.89 -6.98
C PHE A 236 -16.76 -2.87 -7.53
N ILE A 237 -16.17 -2.51 -8.67
CA ILE A 237 -15.05 -3.24 -9.24
C ILE A 237 -13.81 -2.36 -9.23
N GLN A 238 -12.68 -2.98 -8.89
CA GLN A 238 -11.36 -2.37 -8.93
C GLN A 238 -10.46 -3.13 -9.90
N LEU A 239 -9.83 -2.42 -10.81
CA LEU A 239 -8.86 -2.96 -11.77
C LEU A 239 -7.50 -2.32 -11.53
N THR A 240 -6.53 -3.14 -11.17
CA THR A 240 -5.14 -2.72 -11.05
C THR A 240 -4.44 -2.91 -12.39
N LEU A 241 -3.97 -1.81 -12.96
CA LEU A 241 -3.20 -1.77 -14.20
C LEU A 241 -1.75 -1.38 -13.91
N GLU A 242 -0.84 -1.98 -14.67
CA GLU A 242 0.50 -1.47 -14.81
C GLU A 242 0.64 -0.72 -16.14
N PHE A 243 1.19 0.48 -16.06
CA PHE A 243 1.61 1.31 -17.17
C PHE A 243 3.12 1.31 -17.26
N LEU A 244 3.62 1.12 -18.48
CA LEU A 244 5.00 1.38 -18.85
C LEU A 244 4.98 2.43 -19.94
N THR A 245 5.29 3.67 -19.59
CA THR A 245 5.16 4.84 -20.46
C THR A 245 6.50 5.57 -20.57
N LYS A 246 6.72 6.22 -21.71
CA LYS A 246 7.79 7.19 -21.88
C LYS A 246 7.22 8.56 -21.55
N GLN A 247 7.89 9.29 -20.68
CA GLN A 247 7.43 10.60 -20.19
C GLN A 247 8.55 11.61 -20.29
N LYS A 248 8.15 12.85 -20.51
CA LYS A 248 9.00 14.04 -20.42
C LYS A 248 8.50 14.86 -19.24
N PHE A 249 9.43 15.33 -18.43
CA PHE A 249 9.12 16.05 -17.21
C PHE A 249 10.14 17.16 -17.00
N GLU A 250 9.65 18.36 -16.72
CA GLU A 250 10.47 19.51 -16.37
C GLU A 250 9.74 20.36 -15.33
N ALA A 251 10.43 20.76 -14.28
CA ALA A 251 9.91 21.56 -13.18
C ALA A 251 10.64 22.89 -13.10
N TYR A 252 9.87 23.96 -12.93
CA TYR A 252 10.37 25.33 -12.88
C TYR A 252 10.10 25.97 -11.53
N ASP A 253 11.04 26.79 -11.09
CA ASP A 253 10.87 27.68 -9.94
C ASP A 253 9.98 28.88 -10.29
N SER A 254 9.61 29.67 -9.28
CA SER A 254 8.98 30.98 -9.37
C SER A 254 9.68 31.93 -10.37
N ASN A 255 11.01 31.88 -10.45
CA ASN A 255 11.82 32.67 -11.38
C ASN A 255 11.85 32.12 -12.82
N GLY A 256 11.17 30.99 -13.10
CA GLY A 256 11.19 30.33 -14.40
C GLY A 256 12.46 29.53 -14.70
N SER A 257 13.39 29.44 -13.74
CA SER A 257 14.59 28.60 -13.84
C SER A 257 14.23 27.13 -13.69
N ILE A 258 14.93 26.26 -14.43
CA ILE A 258 14.74 24.81 -14.38
C ILE A 258 15.32 24.28 -13.07
N VAL A 259 14.48 23.62 -12.26
CA VAL A 259 14.88 23.01 -10.98
C VAL A 259 15.16 21.53 -11.12
N SER A 260 14.37 20.85 -11.95
CA SER A 260 14.45 19.40 -12.10
C SER A 260 13.86 18.95 -13.43
N GLY A 261 14.43 17.87 -13.99
CA GLY A 261 13.97 17.28 -15.23
C GLY A 261 14.58 17.90 -16.48
N ASP A 262 14.13 17.39 -17.62
CA ASP A 262 14.57 17.80 -18.95
C ASP A 262 13.42 17.50 -19.92
N LYS A 263 13.00 18.53 -20.66
CA LYS A 263 11.92 18.44 -21.63
C LYS A 263 12.28 17.61 -22.86
N SER A 264 13.56 17.53 -23.21
CA SER A 264 14.02 16.80 -24.38
C SER A 264 14.17 15.30 -24.10
N LYS A 265 14.50 14.94 -22.85
CA LYS A 265 14.82 13.58 -22.46
C LYS A 265 13.57 12.75 -22.17
N GLU A 266 13.47 11.61 -22.83
CA GLU A 266 12.46 10.61 -22.54
C GLU A 266 12.89 9.73 -21.36
N VAL A 267 12.05 9.65 -20.33
CA VAL A 267 12.25 8.77 -19.18
C VAL A 267 11.21 7.66 -19.22
N LEU A 268 11.64 6.42 -19.04
CA LEU A 268 10.75 5.27 -18.96
C LEU A 268 10.24 5.12 -17.52
N VAL A 269 8.93 5.26 -17.34
CA VAL A 269 8.27 5.25 -16.04
C VAL A 269 7.34 4.05 -15.95
N ARG A 270 7.39 3.37 -14.80
CA ARG A 270 6.54 2.23 -14.49
C ARG A 270 5.58 2.61 -13.36
N ASP A 271 4.30 2.68 -13.67
CA ASP A 271 3.26 3.05 -12.72
C ASP A 271 2.26 1.92 -12.51
N ILE A 272 1.78 1.77 -11.28
CA ILE A 272 0.67 0.86 -10.96
C ILE A 272 -0.52 1.67 -10.45
N TRP A 273 -1.57 1.72 -11.25
CA TRP A 273 -2.79 2.49 -10.94
C TRP A 273 -3.97 1.55 -10.73
N VAL A 274 -4.83 1.90 -9.77
CA VAL A 274 -6.05 1.18 -9.47
C VAL A 274 -7.22 2.02 -9.93
N PHE A 275 -7.98 1.54 -10.91
CA PHE A 275 -9.22 2.16 -11.36
C PHE A 275 -10.41 1.52 -10.69
N GLU A 276 -11.45 2.30 -10.46
CA GLU A 276 -12.69 1.86 -9.83
C GLU A 276 -13.90 2.27 -10.65
N LYS A 277 -14.90 1.39 -10.67
CA LYS A 277 -16.21 1.64 -11.27
C LYS A 277 -17.31 0.96 -10.46
N SER A 278 -18.43 1.62 -10.27
CA SER A 278 -19.66 1.02 -9.72
C SER A 278 -20.42 0.28 -10.80
N LEU A 279 -20.93 -0.91 -10.49
CA LEU A 279 -21.74 -1.71 -11.44
C LEU A 279 -23.25 -1.49 -11.33
N PHE A 280 -23.70 -0.75 -10.31
CA PHE A 280 -25.11 -0.51 -10.00
C PHE A 280 -25.58 0.91 -10.32
N HIS A 281 -24.68 1.80 -10.75
CA HIS A 281 -25.02 3.13 -11.22
C HIS A 281 -24.99 3.14 -12.75
N ASP A 282 -26.09 3.52 -13.40
CA ASP A 282 -26.25 3.41 -14.87
C ASP A 282 -25.26 4.27 -15.66
N LYS A 283 -24.85 5.42 -15.10
CA LYS A 283 -23.89 6.36 -15.72
C LYS A 283 -22.53 6.34 -15.02
N ALA A 284 -22.13 5.17 -14.52
CA ALA A 284 -20.82 5.01 -13.91
C ALA A 284 -19.70 5.06 -14.96
N PHE A 285 -18.69 5.87 -14.70
CA PHE A 285 -17.44 5.93 -15.44
C PHE A 285 -16.28 5.45 -14.58
N TRP A 286 -15.15 5.12 -15.21
CA TRP A 286 -13.95 4.71 -14.50
C TRP A 286 -13.27 5.90 -13.84
N ARG A 287 -12.86 5.74 -12.58
CA ARG A 287 -12.15 6.76 -11.81
C ARG A 287 -10.88 6.19 -11.21
N LEU A 288 -9.88 7.05 -10.99
CA LEU A 288 -8.68 6.65 -10.26
C LEU A 288 -8.99 6.49 -8.76
N CYS A 289 -8.81 5.26 -8.27
CA CYS A 289 -8.99 4.88 -6.87
C CYS A 289 -7.70 5.05 -6.06
N GLY A 290 -6.56 4.72 -6.66
CA GLY A 290 -5.28 4.80 -5.97
C GLY A 290 -4.06 4.53 -6.86
N ARG A 291 -2.88 4.95 -6.39
CA ARG A 291 -1.58 4.56 -6.95
C ARG A 291 -0.89 3.60 -5.99
N ILE A 292 -0.22 2.59 -6.53
CA ILE A 292 0.60 1.68 -5.75
C ILE A 292 2.07 2.02 -6.01
N SER A 293 2.77 2.46 -4.96
CA SER A 293 4.23 2.58 -4.97
C SER A 293 4.84 1.19 -4.89
N LEU A 294 5.80 0.90 -5.78
CA LEU A 294 6.63 -0.31 -5.72
C LEU A 294 7.80 -0.12 -4.75
#